data_AF-R6ZDT5-F1
#
_entry.id   AF-R6ZDT5-F1
#
_cell.length_a   1.000
_cell.length_b   1.000
_cell.length_c   1.000
_cell.angle_alpha   90.00
_cell.angle_beta   90.00
_cell.angle_gamma   90.00
#
_symmetry.space_group_name_H-M   'P 1'
#
loop_
_entity.id
_entity.type
_entity.pdbx_description
1 polymer ?
#
loop_
_entity_poly.entity_id
_entity_poly.type
_entity_poly.pdbx_seq_one_letter_code
_entity_poly.pdbx_strand_id
1 'polypeptide(L)'
;MTRKTITIKYTELCYYLFFSILFFAKGIGLYDGQMSFKVCLVLAAVPVAVKLLMTDYDRRQLLVSLALLLLGVIVYYCSGEKSALVFLVMMIGFKGISFDRIMKLGLIVWSAAFGLMVLKSILGAGNEVVMAHHKFGLDILREGMGYSHPNVLHVSYAVLVVLILYVITDEKKRIRAYILTLIGNGVVFLYSASYTGFMLVIFLMAFHIYFTYRKDMSVPEKILTQAVFPVCVLFALFAPLLVDPDTPLFSLLNKLLNRRFYASRLYLLENPVTLLGQKIYASHTYALDSSYVTLLIYGGLLLFVLVCAGYLYSIRQALKERNGKALSILLSFSIAGVIEPFLFNFSFKNLSLLVVAGYLFSVCKGGKQVKLFSGYDKAVTITLPVLQPQNGWKESKKVLCAALAAAVIAAMYAGMVKMPQAIYVEEKYCDIEDKDPYRGKVEEGENAVFYGVTDETQVLYRFDQETILFERVRDTIRLGFCVYLAVYGGITYFLPKKKR
;
A
#
# COMPACT_ATOMS: atom_id res chain seq x y z
N MET A 1 -31.59 0.63 -21.43
CA MET A 1 -30.17 0.85 -21.01
C MET A 1 -29.84 2.33 -21.10
N THR A 2 -29.57 3.01 -20.00
CA THR A 2 -28.98 4.37 -20.08
C THR A 2 -27.55 4.25 -20.60
N ARG A 3 -27.19 5.03 -21.61
CA ARG A 3 -25.79 5.15 -22.06
C ARG A 3 -25.15 6.31 -21.33
N LYS A 4 -23.94 6.13 -20.79
CA LYS A 4 -23.15 7.22 -20.22
C LYS A 4 -22.01 7.49 -21.16
N THR A 5 -22.05 8.67 -21.74
CA THR A 5 -21.01 9.17 -22.61
C THR A 5 -19.92 9.78 -21.74
N ILE A 6 -18.70 9.27 -21.85
CA ILE A 6 -17.52 9.84 -21.19
C ILE A 6 -16.55 10.26 -22.28
N THR A 7 -16.17 11.53 -22.28
CA THR A 7 -15.15 12.06 -23.17
C THR A 7 -13.82 12.03 -22.44
N ILE A 8 -12.85 11.30 -22.99
CA ILE A 8 -11.51 11.11 -22.42
C ILE A 8 -10.48 11.54 -23.46
N LYS A 9 -9.51 12.36 -23.06
CA LYS A 9 -8.39 12.76 -23.91
C LYS A 9 -7.35 11.64 -24.01
N TYR A 10 -6.59 11.56 -25.10
CA TYR A 10 -5.50 10.59 -25.21
C TYR A 10 -4.48 10.73 -24.08
N THR A 11 -4.17 11.96 -23.67
CA THR A 11 -3.32 12.21 -22.50
C THR A 11 -3.88 11.55 -21.23
N GLU A 12 -5.18 11.63 -20.98
CA GLU A 12 -5.78 10.93 -19.84
C GLU A 12 -5.66 9.41 -19.96
N LEU A 13 -5.95 8.86 -21.15
CA LEU A 13 -5.88 7.42 -21.41
C LEU A 13 -4.45 6.87 -21.20
N CYS A 14 -3.44 7.56 -21.73
CA CYS A 14 -2.04 7.22 -21.55
C CYS A 14 -1.66 7.20 -20.05
N TYR A 15 -2.10 8.19 -19.28
CA TYR A 15 -1.84 8.19 -17.84
C TYR A 15 -2.58 7.05 -17.12
N TYR A 16 -3.83 6.75 -17.50
CA TYR A 16 -4.57 5.62 -16.95
C TYR A 16 -3.91 4.27 -17.23
N LEU A 17 -3.35 4.08 -18.43
CA LEU A 17 -2.58 2.88 -18.78
C LEU A 17 -1.30 2.78 -17.94
N PHE A 18 -0.49 3.84 -17.91
CA PHE A 18 0.73 3.92 -17.09
C PHE A 18 0.44 3.60 -15.62
N PHE A 19 -0.55 4.26 -15.03
CA PHE A 19 -0.92 4.07 -13.65
C PHE A 19 -1.45 2.65 -13.42
N SER A 20 -2.35 2.15 -14.26
CA SER A 20 -2.95 0.82 -14.06
C SER A 20 -1.92 -0.31 -14.15
N ILE A 21 -0.97 -0.25 -15.08
CA ILE A 21 0.07 -1.28 -15.22
C ILE A 21 0.91 -1.39 -13.95
N LEU A 22 1.44 -0.26 -13.46
CA LEU A 22 2.33 -0.25 -12.30
C LEU A 22 1.58 -0.42 -10.97
N PHE A 23 0.38 0.14 -10.88
CA PHE A 23 -0.50 -0.05 -9.73
C PHE A 23 -0.94 -1.51 -9.62
N PHE A 24 -1.31 -2.17 -10.72
CA PHE A 24 -1.61 -3.61 -10.72
C PHE A 24 -0.38 -4.44 -10.35
N ALA A 25 0.77 -4.18 -10.97
CA ALA A 25 2.02 -4.88 -10.69
C ALA A 25 2.40 -4.81 -9.19
N LYS A 26 2.28 -3.63 -8.57
CA LYS A 26 2.47 -3.48 -7.12
C LYS A 26 1.36 -4.11 -6.29
N GLY A 27 0.13 -4.09 -6.80
CA GLY A 27 -1.05 -4.69 -6.18
C GLY A 27 -0.97 -6.21 -6.08
N ILE A 28 -0.32 -6.89 -7.03
CA ILE A 28 -0.06 -8.34 -6.96
C ILE A 28 1.25 -8.68 -6.24
N GLY A 29 1.95 -7.69 -5.69
CA GLY A 29 3.17 -7.89 -4.90
C GLY A 29 4.48 -7.97 -5.69
N LEU A 30 4.54 -7.57 -6.96
CA LEU A 30 5.80 -7.50 -7.70
C LEU A 30 6.72 -6.41 -7.12
N TYR A 31 8.01 -6.73 -7.00
CA TYR A 31 9.03 -5.82 -6.46
C TYR A 31 10.24 -5.70 -7.39
N ASP A 32 11.09 -4.69 -7.14
CA ASP A 32 12.25 -4.44 -7.99
C ASP A 32 13.27 -5.58 -7.89
N GLY A 33 13.97 -5.86 -9.00
CA GLY A 33 14.81 -7.04 -9.16
C GLY A 33 14.12 -8.17 -9.93
N GLN A 34 12.79 -8.31 -9.83
CA GLN A 34 12.06 -9.34 -10.59
C GLN A 34 11.94 -8.97 -12.08
N MET A 35 12.15 -9.96 -12.97
CA MET A 35 12.04 -9.76 -14.41
C MET A 35 10.63 -9.31 -14.83
N SER A 36 9.60 -9.91 -14.23
CA SER A 36 8.20 -9.52 -14.43
C SER A 36 7.95 -8.04 -14.12
N PHE A 37 8.50 -7.53 -13.01
CA PHE A 37 8.36 -6.13 -12.65
C PHE A 37 9.10 -5.20 -13.63
N LYS A 38 10.29 -5.59 -14.11
CA LYS A 38 11.03 -4.83 -15.13
C LYS A 38 10.24 -4.70 -16.43
N VAL A 39 9.58 -5.77 -16.86
CA VAL A 39 8.69 -5.74 -18.05
C VAL A 39 7.55 -4.76 -17.84
N CYS A 40 6.86 -4.80 -16.70
CA CYS A 40 5.81 -3.83 -16.38
C CYS A 40 6.32 -2.39 -16.40
N LEU A 41 7.53 -2.14 -15.91
CA LEU A 41 8.16 -0.81 -15.92
C LEU A 41 8.40 -0.29 -17.33
N VAL A 42 8.93 -1.13 -18.23
CA VAL A 42 9.14 -0.76 -19.64
C VAL A 42 7.80 -0.53 -20.36
N LEU A 43 6.82 -1.42 -20.16
CA LEU A 43 5.49 -1.28 -20.77
C LEU A 43 4.77 -0.02 -20.31
N ALA A 44 4.95 0.40 -19.05
CA ALA A 44 4.37 1.62 -18.51
C ALA A 44 5.14 2.89 -18.91
N ALA A 45 6.44 2.79 -19.22
CA ALA A 45 7.26 3.92 -19.63
C ALA A 45 6.79 4.54 -20.95
N VAL A 46 6.35 3.72 -21.91
CA VAL A 46 5.84 4.18 -23.21
C VAL A 46 4.63 5.11 -23.08
N PRO A 47 3.51 4.72 -22.44
CA PRO A 47 2.35 5.60 -22.33
C PRO A 47 2.63 6.85 -21.50
N VAL A 48 3.47 6.79 -20.45
CA VAL A 48 3.79 8.02 -19.70
C VAL A 48 4.66 8.98 -20.52
N ALA A 49 5.59 8.48 -21.33
CA ALA A 49 6.38 9.33 -22.23
C ALA A 49 5.48 10.05 -23.24
N VAL A 50 4.55 9.32 -23.88
CA VAL A 50 3.55 9.90 -24.79
C VAL A 50 2.69 10.94 -24.08
N LYS A 51 2.22 10.64 -22.86
CA LYS A 51 1.48 11.59 -22.03
C LYS A 51 2.28 12.88 -21.79
N LEU A 52 3.54 12.78 -21.37
CA LEU A 52 4.36 13.95 -21.07
C LEU A 52 4.58 14.82 -22.31
N LEU A 53 4.78 14.22 -23.49
CA LEU A 53 4.97 14.94 -24.75
C LEU A 53 3.69 15.64 -25.26
N MET A 54 2.52 15.05 -25.01
CA MET A 54 1.23 15.59 -25.46
C MET A 54 0.59 16.59 -24.49
N THR A 55 1.09 16.69 -23.26
CA THR A 55 0.52 17.57 -22.24
C THR A 55 0.88 19.02 -22.50
N ASP A 56 -0.11 19.93 -22.39
CA ASP A 56 0.13 21.37 -22.43
C ASP A 56 0.79 21.85 -21.13
N TYR A 57 1.86 22.64 -21.22
CA TYR A 57 2.53 23.21 -20.05
C TYR A 57 2.65 24.72 -20.04
N ASP A 58 2.32 25.36 -18.93
CA ASP A 58 2.81 26.72 -18.69
C ASP A 58 4.34 26.67 -18.59
N ARG A 59 5.04 27.72 -19.04
CA ARG A 59 6.53 27.77 -18.99
C ARG A 59 7.10 27.38 -17.62
N ARG A 60 6.48 27.86 -16.53
CA ARG A 60 6.87 27.52 -15.15
C ARG A 60 6.65 26.04 -14.85
N GLN A 61 5.51 25.47 -15.25
CA GLN A 61 5.21 24.05 -15.05
C GLN A 61 6.18 23.16 -15.83
N LEU A 62 6.54 23.54 -17.06
CA LEU A 62 7.50 22.79 -17.86
C LEU A 62 8.89 22.81 -17.20
N LEU A 63 9.37 23.98 -16.78
CA LEU A 63 10.67 24.11 -16.10
C LEU A 63 10.72 23.30 -14.81
N VAL A 64 9.68 23.38 -13.97
CA VAL A 64 9.59 22.57 -12.74
C VAL A 64 9.55 21.08 -13.07
N SER A 65 8.81 20.66 -14.10
CA SER A 65 8.74 19.25 -14.51
C SER A 65 10.10 18.74 -14.99
N LEU A 66 10.81 19.52 -15.81
CA LEU A 66 12.16 19.16 -16.30
C LEU A 66 13.18 19.12 -15.16
N ALA A 67 13.13 20.09 -14.24
CA ALA A 67 14.03 20.13 -13.07
C ALA A 67 13.81 18.92 -12.15
N LEU A 68 12.54 18.55 -11.89
CA LEU A 68 12.21 17.37 -11.10
C LEU A 68 12.62 16.06 -11.81
N LEU A 69 12.41 15.95 -13.12
CA LEU A 69 12.88 14.79 -13.90
C LEU A 69 14.39 14.66 -13.84
N LEU A 70 15.12 15.76 -14.07
CA LEU A 70 16.58 15.79 -14.01
C LEU A 70 17.08 15.39 -12.62
N LEU A 71 16.47 15.93 -11.56
CA LEU A 71 16.79 15.55 -10.19
C LEU A 71 16.57 14.04 -9.97
N GLY A 72 15.45 13.49 -10.44
CA GLY A 72 15.18 12.05 -10.34
C GLY A 72 16.24 11.19 -11.05
N VAL A 73 16.71 11.62 -12.22
CA VAL A 73 17.78 10.94 -12.96
C VAL A 73 19.12 11.01 -12.23
N ILE A 74 19.47 12.19 -11.70
CA ILE A 74 20.71 12.38 -10.92
C ILE A 74 20.69 11.51 -9.66
N VAL A 75 19.59 11.52 -8.91
CA VAL A 75 19.43 10.69 -7.71
C VAL A 75 19.53 9.21 -8.06
N TYR A 76 18.89 8.76 -9.15
CA TYR A 76 19.01 7.38 -9.62
C TYR A 76 20.47 7.01 -9.95
N TYR A 77 21.19 7.89 -10.64
CA TYR A 77 22.60 7.67 -10.97
C TYR A 77 23.49 7.59 -9.72
N CYS A 78 23.28 8.46 -8.73
CA CYS A 78 24.07 8.50 -7.50
C CYS A 78 23.76 7.34 -6.53
N SER A 79 22.49 6.93 -6.45
CA SER A 79 22.03 5.92 -5.46
C SER A 79 21.88 4.50 -6.02
N GLY A 80 21.67 4.37 -7.33
CA GLY A 80 21.21 3.13 -7.95
C GLY A 80 19.72 2.82 -7.73
N GLU A 81 19.01 3.63 -6.93
CA GLU A 81 17.61 3.42 -6.56
C GLU A 81 16.65 4.11 -7.55
N LYS A 82 15.81 3.30 -8.22
CA LYS A 82 14.87 3.81 -9.24
C LYS A 82 13.64 4.48 -8.63
N SER A 83 13.38 4.22 -7.34
CA SER A 83 12.16 4.65 -6.63
C SER A 83 11.88 6.14 -6.78
N ALA A 84 12.91 6.99 -6.62
CA ALA A 84 12.84 8.43 -6.75
C ALA A 84 12.33 8.89 -8.12
N LEU A 85 13.02 8.44 -9.17
CA LEU A 85 12.67 8.77 -10.55
C LEU A 85 11.23 8.34 -10.88
N VAL A 86 10.85 7.13 -10.47
CA VAL A 86 9.54 6.56 -10.77
C VAL A 86 8.40 7.38 -10.12
N PHE A 87 8.55 7.78 -8.85
CA PHE A 87 7.51 8.58 -8.21
C PHE A 87 7.44 10.01 -8.74
N LEU A 88 8.57 10.60 -9.12
CA LEU A 88 8.60 11.93 -9.74
C LEU A 88 7.91 11.91 -11.10
N VAL A 89 8.17 10.89 -11.92
CA VAL A 89 7.46 10.68 -13.20
C VAL A 89 5.96 10.50 -12.95
N MET A 90 5.56 9.73 -11.93
CA MET A 90 4.15 9.58 -11.56
C MET A 90 3.51 10.93 -11.20
N MET A 91 4.16 11.72 -10.34
CA MET A 91 3.67 13.04 -9.96
C MET A 91 3.53 13.97 -11.18
N ILE A 92 4.55 14.02 -12.05
CA ILE A 92 4.54 14.92 -13.21
C ILE A 92 3.49 14.51 -14.24
N GLY A 93 3.37 13.21 -14.51
CA GLY A 93 2.37 12.66 -15.43
C GLY A 93 0.93 12.91 -14.97
N PHE A 94 0.71 13.08 -13.66
CA PHE A 94 -0.61 13.34 -13.07
C PHE A 94 -1.21 14.69 -13.50
N LYS A 95 -0.43 15.56 -14.12
CA LYS A 95 -0.91 16.86 -14.58
C LYS A 95 -2.11 16.76 -15.53
N GLY A 96 -3.16 17.50 -15.18
CA GLY A 96 -4.41 17.54 -15.95
C GLY A 96 -5.28 16.30 -15.78
N ILE A 97 -4.92 15.39 -14.87
CA ILE A 97 -5.69 14.20 -14.54
C ILE A 97 -6.62 14.50 -13.37
N SER A 98 -7.86 14.03 -13.45
CA SER A 98 -8.82 14.17 -12.36
C SER A 98 -8.50 13.20 -11.23
N PHE A 99 -8.29 13.72 -10.02
CA PHE A 99 -8.08 12.90 -8.82
C PHE A 99 -9.26 11.96 -8.54
N ASP A 100 -10.50 12.40 -8.79
CA ASP A 100 -11.68 11.54 -8.65
C ASP A 100 -11.69 10.35 -9.63
N ARG A 101 -11.27 10.56 -10.88
CA ARG A 101 -11.21 9.49 -11.88
C ARG A 101 -10.09 8.49 -11.56
N ILE A 102 -8.90 8.98 -11.18
CA ILE A 102 -7.77 8.08 -10.87
C ILE A 102 -8.06 7.21 -9.65
N MET A 103 -8.72 7.75 -8.62
CA MET A 103 -9.06 6.98 -7.43
C MET A 103 -10.13 5.90 -7.72
N LYS A 104 -11.10 6.18 -8.61
CA LYS A 104 -12.07 5.18 -9.07
C LYS A 104 -11.43 4.10 -9.93
N LEU A 105 -10.53 4.47 -10.84
CA LEU A 105 -9.75 3.52 -11.62
C LEU A 105 -8.89 2.65 -10.71
N GLY A 106 -8.17 3.29 -9.78
CA GLY A 106 -7.34 2.63 -8.78
C GLY A 106 -8.15 1.62 -7.97
N LEU A 107 -9.35 1.99 -7.52
CA LEU A 107 -10.22 1.07 -6.80
C LEU A 107 -10.51 -0.21 -7.58
N ILE A 108 -10.82 -0.11 -8.87
CA ILE A 108 -11.08 -1.27 -9.73
C ILE A 108 -9.81 -2.12 -9.87
N VAL A 109 -8.69 -1.48 -10.25
CA VAL A 109 -7.41 -2.16 -10.51
C VAL A 109 -6.88 -2.85 -9.25
N TRP A 110 -6.90 -2.16 -8.11
CA TRP A 110 -6.39 -2.68 -6.85
C TRP A 110 -7.30 -3.74 -6.24
N SER A 111 -8.63 -3.59 -6.36
CA SER A 111 -9.54 -4.65 -5.92
C SER A 111 -9.36 -5.93 -6.73
N ALA A 112 -9.15 -5.81 -8.05
CA ALA A 112 -8.83 -6.95 -8.90
C ALA A 112 -7.50 -7.59 -8.49
N ALA A 113 -6.44 -6.79 -8.32
CA ALA A 113 -5.13 -7.30 -7.90
C ALA A 113 -5.19 -7.98 -6.53
N PHE A 114 -5.77 -7.31 -5.53
CA PHE A 114 -5.90 -7.85 -4.18
C PHE A 114 -6.74 -9.13 -4.15
N GLY A 115 -7.88 -9.14 -4.85
CA GLY A 115 -8.74 -10.31 -4.97
C GLY A 115 -8.06 -11.48 -5.66
N LEU A 116 -7.27 -11.23 -6.71
CA LEU A 116 -6.47 -12.27 -7.38
C LEU A 116 -5.43 -12.88 -6.45
N MET A 117 -4.76 -12.08 -5.60
CA MET A 117 -3.77 -12.59 -4.65
C MET A 117 -4.40 -13.47 -3.57
N VAL A 118 -5.54 -13.04 -3.01
CA VAL A 118 -6.28 -13.83 -2.03
C VAL A 118 -6.82 -15.12 -2.66
N LEU A 119 -7.34 -15.04 -3.89
CA LEU A 119 -7.80 -16.23 -4.62
C LEU A 119 -6.65 -17.21 -4.91
N LYS A 120 -5.49 -16.70 -5.35
CA LYS A 120 -4.28 -17.49 -5.60
C LYS A 120 -3.87 -18.27 -4.34
N SER A 121 -3.88 -17.59 -3.19
CA SER A 121 -3.58 -18.18 -1.88
C SER A 121 -4.55 -19.29 -1.50
N ILE A 122 -5.86 -19.05 -1.63
CA ILE A 122 -6.90 -20.05 -1.31
C ILE A 122 -6.84 -21.27 -2.23
N LEU A 123 -6.48 -21.08 -3.51
CA LEU A 123 -6.30 -22.18 -4.46
C LEU A 123 -4.99 -22.96 -4.25
N GLY A 124 -4.15 -22.57 -3.28
CA GLY A 124 -2.82 -23.18 -3.07
C GLY A 124 -1.88 -22.98 -4.25
N ALA A 125 -2.11 -21.95 -5.08
CA ALA A 125 -1.36 -21.76 -6.31
C ALA A 125 -0.02 -21.03 -6.03
N GLY A 126 1.07 -21.79 -6.01
CA GLY A 126 2.43 -21.31 -5.75
C GLY A 126 2.81 -21.39 -4.27
N ASN A 127 4.07 -21.05 -3.95
CA ASN A 127 4.59 -21.20 -2.59
C ASN A 127 4.10 -20.05 -1.70
N GLU A 128 3.35 -20.37 -0.65
CA GLU A 128 2.97 -19.39 0.37
C GLU A 128 4.17 -19.05 1.25
N VAL A 129 4.38 -17.75 1.48
CA VAL A 129 5.37 -17.30 2.46
C VAL A 129 4.72 -17.36 3.83
N VAL A 130 5.21 -18.28 4.65
CA VAL A 130 4.83 -18.45 6.05
C VAL A 130 6.04 -18.13 6.91
N MET A 131 5.83 -17.30 7.94
CA MET A 131 6.87 -16.92 8.90
C MET A 131 6.39 -17.20 10.31
N ALA A 132 7.13 -18.00 11.06
CA ALA A 132 6.77 -18.33 12.44
C ALA A 132 7.27 -17.25 13.40
N HIS A 133 6.39 -16.75 14.26
CA HIS A 133 6.73 -15.76 15.28
C HIS A 133 6.01 -16.10 16.59
N HIS A 134 6.66 -15.81 17.71
CA HIS A 134 6.01 -15.88 19.01
C HIS A 134 5.26 -14.57 19.31
N LYS A 135 3.93 -14.60 19.37
CA LYS A 135 3.08 -13.43 19.66
C LYS A 135 1.90 -13.80 20.55
N PHE A 136 1.54 -12.89 21.46
CA PHE A 136 0.42 -13.08 22.40
C PHE A 136 0.53 -14.33 23.31
N GLY A 137 1.75 -14.80 23.58
CA GLY A 137 1.95 -16.04 24.35
C GLY A 137 1.77 -17.31 23.53
N LEU A 138 1.64 -17.21 22.20
CA LEU A 138 1.42 -18.33 21.28
C LEU A 138 2.41 -18.26 20.11
N ASP A 139 2.81 -19.44 19.61
CA ASP A 139 3.53 -19.56 18.35
C ASP A 139 2.55 -19.45 17.18
N ILE A 140 2.67 -18.38 16.38
CA ILE A 140 1.74 -18.05 15.30
C ILE A 140 2.47 -18.05 13.96
N LEU A 141 1.83 -18.66 12.95
CA LEU A 141 2.32 -18.70 11.57
C LEU A 141 1.78 -17.51 10.77
N ARG A 142 2.61 -16.50 10.53
CA ARG A 142 2.23 -15.31 9.77
C ARG A 142 2.19 -15.65 8.29
N GLU A 143 1.05 -15.42 7.65
CA GLU A 143 0.86 -15.70 6.23
C GLU A 143 0.86 -14.44 5.37
N GLY A 144 1.47 -14.54 4.20
CA GLY A 144 1.43 -13.52 3.16
C GLY A 144 0.17 -13.50 2.30
N MET A 145 -0.70 -14.51 2.33
CA MET A 145 -1.84 -14.69 1.39
C MET A 145 -1.47 -14.37 -0.08
N GLY A 146 -0.44 -15.06 -0.57
CA GLY A 146 0.08 -14.89 -1.93
C GLY A 146 1.08 -13.74 -2.11
N TYR A 147 1.17 -12.80 -1.16
CA TYR A 147 2.21 -11.77 -1.16
C TYR A 147 3.54 -12.31 -0.64
N SER A 148 4.62 -11.59 -0.97
CA SER A 148 5.99 -11.94 -0.57
C SER A 148 6.26 -11.82 0.92
N HIS A 149 5.41 -11.13 1.67
CA HIS A 149 5.58 -10.92 3.11
C HIS A 149 4.23 -10.59 3.79
N PRO A 150 3.98 -11.05 5.04
CA PRO A 150 2.75 -10.75 5.79
C PRO A 150 2.43 -9.25 5.92
N ASN A 151 3.43 -8.39 6.17
CA ASN A 151 3.23 -6.93 6.20
C ASN A 151 2.74 -6.38 4.84
N VAL A 152 3.16 -6.97 3.72
CA VAL A 152 2.76 -6.50 2.39
C VAL A 152 1.28 -6.75 2.15
N LEU A 153 0.74 -7.90 2.61
CA LEU A 153 -0.70 -8.16 2.61
C LEU A 153 -1.48 -7.05 3.32
N HIS A 154 -1.04 -6.68 4.54
CA HIS A 154 -1.74 -5.69 5.34
C HIS A 154 -1.65 -4.28 4.77
N VAL A 155 -0.48 -3.89 4.25
CA VAL A 155 -0.31 -2.62 3.54
C VAL A 155 -1.19 -2.58 2.27
N SER A 156 -1.26 -3.68 1.52
CA SER A 156 -2.13 -3.77 0.33
C SER A 156 -3.61 -3.63 0.70
N TYR A 157 -4.02 -4.18 1.84
CA TYR A 157 -5.36 -3.95 2.38
C TYR A 157 -5.57 -2.48 2.77
N ALA A 158 -4.60 -1.83 3.43
CA ALA A 158 -4.71 -0.41 3.77
C ALA A 158 -4.89 0.47 2.51
N VAL A 159 -4.17 0.21 1.42
CA VAL A 159 -4.37 0.90 0.13
C VAL A 159 -5.78 0.68 -0.42
N LEU A 160 -6.32 -0.54 -0.32
CA LEU A 160 -7.70 -0.83 -0.71
C LEU A 160 -8.71 0.01 0.10
N VAL A 161 -8.51 0.11 1.42
CA VAL A 161 -9.34 0.94 2.31
C VAL A 161 -9.30 2.42 1.91
N VAL A 162 -8.11 2.96 1.60
CA VAL A 162 -7.96 4.35 1.13
C VAL A 162 -8.84 4.61 -0.10
N LEU A 163 -8.79 3.71 -1.08
CA LEU A 163 -9.56 3.82 -2.33
C LEU A 163 -11.08 3.76 -2.06
N ILE A 164 -11.51 2.84 -1.19
CA ILE A 164 -12.93 2.65 -0.85
C ILE A 164 -13.49 3.86 -0.11
N LEU A 165 -12.82 4.30 0.95
CA LEU A 165 -13.25 5.45 1.73
C LEU A 165 -13.23 6.73 0.88
N TYR A 166 -12.28 6.86 -0.04
CA TYR A 166 -12.27 7.97 -0.98
C TYR A 166 -13.50 7.96 -1.92
N VAL A 167 -13.85 6.81 -2.49
CA VAL A 167 -14.93 6.72 -3.50
C VAL A 167 -16.33 6.83 -2.86
N ILE A 168 -16.52 6.35 -1.63
CA ILE A 168 -17.82 6.39 -0.96
C ILE A 168 -18.15 7.80 -0.49
N THR A 169 -19.26 8.36 -1.00
CA THR A 169 -19.76 9.68 -0.61
C THR A 169 -21.07 9.62 0.17
N ASP A 170 -21.84 8.54 0.01
CA ASP A 170 -23.14 8.36 0.65
C ASP A 170 -22.98 7.98 2.13
N GLU A 171 -23.75 8.62 3.01
CA GLU A 171 -23.62 8.46 4.46
C GLU A 171 -23.98 7.06 4.96
N LYS A 172 -25.09 6.48 4.49
CA LYS A 172 -25.51 5.13 4.91
C LYS A 172 -24.49 4.09 4.46
N LYS A 173 -23.97 4.23 3.24
CA LYS A 173 -22.91 3.34 2.73
C LYS A 173 -21.58 3.55 3.45
N ARG A 174 -21.27 4.77 3.88
CA ARG A 174 -20.04 5.09 4.60
C ARG A 174 -19.97 4.39 5.95
N ILE A 175 -21.05 4.39 6.73
CA ILE A 175 -21.09 3.65 8.01
C ILE A 175 -20.87 2.15 7.77
N ARG A 176 -21.53 1.57 6.76
CA ARG A 176 -21.31 0.17 6.37
C ARG A 176 -19.86 -0.08 5.95
N ALA A 177 -19.26 0.84 5.21
CA ALA A 177 -17.88 0.75 4.79
C ALA A 177 -16.92 0.79 5.99
N TYR A 178 -17.17 1.62 7.02
CA TYR A 178 -16.36 1.62 8.24
C TYR A 178 -16.42 0.27 8.96
N ILE A 179 -17.63 -0.27 9.18
CA ILE A 179 -17.81 -1.57 9.85
C ILE A 179 -17.09 -2.67 9.06
N LEU A 180 -17.30 -2.74 7.75
CA LEU A 180 -16.66 -3.76 6.92
C LEU A 180 -15.15 -3.57 6.86
N THR A 181 -14.66 -2.34 6.81
CA THR A 181 -13.23 -2.05 6.86
C THR A 181 -12.60 -2.53 8.17
N LEU A 182 -13.26 -2.33 9.30
CA LEU A 182 -12.79 -2.83 10.59
C LEU A 182 -12.77 -4.35 10.66
N ILE A 183 -13.84 -5.00 10.18
CA ILE A 183 -13.90 -6.47 10.11
C ILE A 183 -12.76 -6.99 9.23
N GLY A 184 -12.58 -6.44 8.03
CA GLY A 184 -11.48 -6.85 7.15
C GLY A 184 -10.11 -6.55 7.72
N ASN A 185 -9.95 -5.46 8.47
CA ASN A 185 -8.70 -5.16 9.18
C ASN A 185 -8.37 -6.24 10.22
N GLY A 186 -9.37 -6.70 10.98
CA GLY A 186 -9.24 -7.80 11.93
C GLY A 186 -8.94 -9.12 11.25
N VAL A 187 -9.63 -9.44 10.15
CA VAL A 187 -9.36 -10.67 9.38
C VAL A 187 -7.96 -10.65 8.78
N VAL A 188 -7.54 -9.57 8.13
CA VAL A 188 -6.17 -9.46 7.58
C VAL A 188 -5.12 -9.48 8.69
N PHE A 189 -5.40 -8.91 9.85
CA PHE A 189 -4.50 -9.00 11.01
C PHE A 189 -4.35 -10.43 11.53
N LEU A 190 -5.43 -11.23 11.52
CA LEU A 190 -5.39 -12.63 11.95
C LEU A 190 -4.35 -13.45 11.16
N TYR A 191 -4.18 -13.16 9.86
CA TYR A 191 -3.18 -13.83 9.02
C TYR A 191 -1.82 -13.15 9.06
N SER A 192 -1.79 -11.83 8.93
CA SER A 192 -0.53 -11.09 8.78
C SER A 192 0.23 -10.87 10.09
N ALA A 193 -0.50 -10.85 11.21
CA ALA A 193 -0.09 -10.38 12.53
C ALA A 193 0.70 -9.06 12.47
N SER A 194 0.33 -8.16 11.55
CA SER A 194 1.07 -6.91 11.30
C SER A 194 0.49 -5.75 12.12
N TYR A 195 1.15 -5.40 13.22
CA TYR A 195 0.73 -4.28 14.07
C TYR A 195 0.75 -2.94 13.33
N THR A 196 1.75 -2.74 12.47
CA THR A 196 1.92 -1.50 11.69
C THR A 196 0.83 -1.35 10.63
N GLY A 197 0.53 -2.43 9.90
CA GLY A 197 -0.59 -2.46 8.95
C GLY A 197 -1.95 -2.24 9.63
N PHE A 198 -2.17 -2.86 10.79
CA PHE A 198 -3.39 -2.68 11.57
C PHE A 198 -3.57 -1.22 12.02
N MET A 199 -2.54 -0.63 12.63
CA MET A 199 -2.55 0.75 13.11
C MET A 199 -2.73 1.75 11.97
N LEU A 200 -2.13 1.49 10.80
CA LEU A 200 -2.33 2.32 9.61
C LEU A 200 -3.81 2.43 9.22
N VAL A 201 -4.53 1.31 9.20
CA VAL A 201 -5.97 1.32 8.89
C VAL A 201 -6.77 2.05 9.96
N ILE A 202 -6.41 1.89 11.24
CA ILE A 202 -7.04 2.61 12.35
C ILE A 202 -6.83 4.12 12.22
N PHE A 203 -5.60 4.60 12.00
CA PHE A 203 -5.32 6.03 11.82
C PHE A 203 -6.02 6.60 10.59
N LEU A 204 -6.00 5.86 9.47
CA LEU A 204 -6.73 6.25 8.27
C LEU A 204 -8.21 6.45 8.54
N MET A 205 -8.83 5.49 9.21
CA MET A 205 -10.24 5.57 9.52
C MET A 205 -10.55 6.67 10.54
N ALA A 206 -9.69 6.85 11.56
CA ALA A 206 -9.84 7.90 12.55
C ALA A 206 -9.78 9.30 11.90
N PHE A 207 -8.79 9.57 11.04
CA PHE A 207 -8.73 10.82 10.30
C PHE A 207 -9.92 10.98 9.35
N HIS A 208 -10.28 9.92 8.63
CA HIS A 208 -11.41 9.98 7.69
C HIS A 208 -12.73 10.29 8.41
N ILE A 209 -12.99 9.66 9.57
CA ILE A 209 -14.15 9.95 10.42
C ILE A 209 -14.07 11.40 10.93
N TYR A 210 -12.92 11.79 11.51
CA TYR A 210 -12.73 13.14 12.05
C TYR A 210 -13.02 14.21 11.01
N PHE A 211 -12.38 14.18 9.84
CA PHE A 211 -12.59 15.20 8.81
C PHE A 211 -13.93 15.08 8.08
N THR A 212 -14.61 13.94 8.15
CA THR A 212 -15.97 13.80 7.61
C THR A 212 -16.99 14.55 8.48
N TYR A 213 -16.85 14.47 9.80
CA TYR A 213 -17.83 15.03 10.74
C TYR A 213 -17.43 16.39 11.31
N ARG A 214 -16.13 16.71 11.36
CA ARG A 214 -15.61 18.01 11.79
C ARG A 214 -15.62 19.03 10.65
N LYS A 215 -16.75 19.71 10.48
CA LYS A 215 -16.95 20.70 9.39
C LYS A 215 -16.18 22.01 9.60
N ASP A 216 -16.03 22.42 10.86
CA ASP A 216 -15.34 23.64 11.26
C ASP A 216 -14.24 23.32 12.26
N MET A 217 -13.00 23.63 11.87
CA MET A 217 -11.81 23.42 12.69
C MET A 217 -11.38 24.76 13.31
N SER A 218 -11.13 24.71 14.62
CA SER A 218 -10.48 25.77 15.38
C SER A 218 -9.02 25.98 14.93
N VAL A 219 -8.43 27.11 15.31
CA VAL A 219 -7.01 27.40 15.02
C VAL A 219 -6.07 26.34 15.62
N PRO A 220 -6.23 25.90 16.89
CA PRO A 220 -5.41 24.82 17.45
C PRO A 220 -5.52 23.51 16.65
N GLU A 221 -6.73 23.12 16.22
CA GLU A 221 -6.92 21.90 15.41
C GLU A 221 -6.18 21.98 14.06
N LYS A 222 -6.18 23.15 13.43
CA LYS A 222 -5.43 23.39 12.17
C LYS A 222 -3.93 23.31 12.40
N ILE A 223 -3.43 23.89 13.49
CA ILE A 223 -2.02 23.83 13.87
C ILE A 223 -1.61 22.37 14.12
N LEU A 224 -2.38 21.64 14.93
CA LEU A 224 -2.11 20.23 15.22
C LEU A 224 -2.11 19.38 13.94
N THR A 225 -3.09 19.60 13.06
CA THR A 225 -3.17 18.90 11.76
C THR A 225 -1.96 19.18 10.89
N GLN A 226 -1.51 20.44 10.83
CA GLN A 226 -0.31 20.83 10.10
C GLN A 226 0.98 20.24 10.73
N ALA A 227 0.98 20.05 12.05
CA ALA A 227 2.13 19.58 12.82
C ALA A 227 2.36 18.06 12.73
N VAL A 228 1.35 17.25 12.35
CA VAL A 228 1.49 15.78 12.24
C VAL A 228 2.67 15.39 11.35
N PHE A 229 2.76 15.95 10.14
CA PHE A 229 3.84 15.64 9.20
C PHE A 229 5.24 15.98 9.74
N PRO A 230 5.54 17.22 10.18
CA PRO A 230 6.87 17.54 10.70
C PRO A 230 7.18 16.74 11.96
N VAL A 231 6.22 16.46 12.84
CA VAL A 231 6.45 15.59 14.00
C VAL A 231 6.85 14.18 13.57
N CYS A 232 6.20 13.60 12.55
CA CYS A 232 6.59 12.29 12.02
C CYS A 232 8.01 12.29 11.45
N VAL A 233 8.37 13.33 10.69
CA VAL A 233 9.71 13.48 10.12
C VAL A 233 10.77 13.63 11.22
N LEU A 234 10.55 14.55 12.16
CA LEU A 234 11.48 14.81 13.25
C LEU A 234 11.64 13.57 14.14
N PHE A 235 10.54 12.88 14.44
CA PHE A 235 10.59 11.63 15.19
C PHE A 235 11.42 10.57 14.45
N ALA A 236 11.16 10.35 13.16
CA ALA A 236 11.88 9.32 12.39
C ALA A 236 13.39 9.58 12.26
N LEU A 237 13.80 10.86 12.19
CA LEU A 237 15.21 11.22 12.02
C LEU A 237 15.96 11.38 13.35
N PHE A 238 15.36 12.05 14.33
CA PHE A 238 16.09 12.47 15.54
C PHE A 238 15.84 11.56 16.73
N ALA A 239 14.63 10.98 16.89
CA ALA A 239 14.38 10.11 18.04
C ALA A 239 15.36 8.91 18.10
N PRO A 240 15.66 8.21 16.98
CA PRO A 240 16.66 7.13 16.99
C PRO A 240 18.06 7.56 17.41
N LEU A 241 18.42 8.83 17.22
CA LEU A 241 19.74 9.38 17.53
C LEU A 241 19.83 9.93 18.95
N LEU A 242 18.78 10.62 19.41
CA LEU A 242 18.73 11.34 20.68
C LEU A 242 18.40 10.45 21.87
N VAL A 243 17.62 9.37 21.66
CA VAL A 243 17.29 8.44 22.73
C VAL A 243 18.48 7.52 22.97
N ASP A 244 19.02 7.57 24.18
CA ASP A 244 20.16 6.75 24.60
C ASP A 244 19.79 5.25 24.58
N PRO A 245 20.57 4.40 23.86
CA PRO A 245 20.34 2.96 23.77
C PRO A 245 20.15 2.23 25.11
N ASP A 246 20.81 2.70 26.17
CA ASP A 246 20.79 2.03 27.48
C ASP A 246 19.55 2.37 28.32
N THR A 247 18.63 3.18 27.77
CA THR A 247 17.43 3.61 28.50
C THR A 247 16.24 2.65 28.32
N PRO A 248 15.36 2.53 29.34
CA PRO A 248 14.10 1.81 29.19
C PRO A 248 13.22 2.35 28.06
N LEU A 249 13.33 3.66 27.77
CA LEU A 249 12.63 4.31 26.65
C LEU A 249 13.09 3.76 25.30
N PHE A 250 14.40 3.56 25.11
CA PHE A 250 14.93 2.97 23.87
C PHE A 250 14.39 1.55 23.69
N SER A 251 14.48 0.71 24.71
CA SER A 251 13.98 -0.66 24.67
C SER A 251 12.48 -0.71 24.34
N LEU A 252 11.68 0.17 24.96
CA LEU A 252 10.25 0.30 24.69
C LEU A 252 9.99 0.67 23.23
N LEU A 253 10.61 1.74 22.72
CA LEU A 253 10.42 2.20 21.34
C LEU A 253 10.90 1.16 20.33
N ASN A 254 12.03 0.51 20.61
CA ASN A 254 12.59 -0.51 19.73
C ASN A 254 11.69 -1.76 19.67
N LYS A 255 11.09 -2.16 20.80
CA LYS A 255 10.10 -3.25 20.84
C LYS A 255 8.81 -2.87 20.11
N LEU A 256 8.27 -1.67 20.37
CA LEU A 256 7.06 -1.17 19.70
C LEU A 256 7.22 -1.06 18.18
N LEU A 257 8.40 -0.65 17.73
CA LEU A 257 8.73 -0.49 16.31
C LEU A 257 9.41 -1.74 15.70
N ASN A 258 9.35 -2.88 16.38
CA ASN A 258 9.89 -4.16 15.90
C ASN A 258 11.32 -4.06 15.34
N ARG A 259 12.25 -3.52 16.14
CA ARG A 259 13.67 -3.27 15.80
C ARG A 259 13.94 -2.20 14.73
N ARG A 260 12.90 -1.61 14.11
CA ARG A 260 13.05 -0.56 13.07
C ARG A 260 13.62 0.75 13.61
N PHE A 261 13.45 0.99 14.91
CA PHE A 261 14.04 2.14 15.59
C PHE A 261 15.57 2.04 15.61
N TYR A 262 16.09 0.89 16.05
CA TYR A 262 17.52 0.60 16.02
C TYR A 262 18.08 0.55 14.59
N ALA A 263 17.35 -0.06 13.64
CA ALA A 263 17.76 -0.04 12.24
C ALA A 263 17.92 1.40 11.71
N SER A 264 16.95 2.28 11.94
CA SER A 264 17.05 3.69 11.56
C SER A 264 18.28 4.37 12.16
N ARG A 265 18.60 4.08 13.43
CA ARG A 265 19.81 4.61 14.11
C ARG A 265 21.09 4.20 13.39
N LEU A 266 21.26 2.91 13.07
CA LEU A 266 22.44 2.40 12.37
C LEU A 266 22.63 3.09 11.02
N TYR A 267 21.57 3.13 10.20
CA TYR A 267 21.65 3.77 8.88
C TYR A 267 22.00 5.26 8.98
N LEU A 268 21.48 5.98 9.97
CA LEU A 268 21.76 7.41 10.16
C LEU A 268 23.19 7.69 10.69
N LEU A 269 23.76 6.80 11.50
CA LEU A 269 25.11 6.97 12.05
C LEU A 269 26.21 6.58 11.07
N GLU A 270 25.98 5.51 10.30
CA GLU A 270 27.01 4.93 9.44
C GLU A 270 27.07 5.54 8.04
N ASN A 271 25.98 6.19 7.61
CA ASN A 271 25.87 6.72 6.26
C ASN A 271 25.80 8.26 6.30
N PRO A 272 26.79 8.98 5.73
CA PRO A 272 26.77 10.43 5.72
C PRO A 272 25.61 10.95 4.88
N VAL A 273 24.92 12.01 5.32
CA VAL A 273 23.86 12.64 4.51
C VAL A 273 24.50 13.41 3.36
N THR A 274 24.23 12.99 2.13
CA THR A 274 24.69 13.69 0.91
C THR A 274 23.59 14.55 0.30
N LEU A 275 23.97 15.50 -0.57
CA LEU A 275 23.01 16.40 -1.21
C LEU A 275 22.09 15.66 -2.21
N LEU A 276 22.64 14.71 -2.96
CA LEU A 276 22.00 14.06 -4.13
C LEU A 276 21.72 12.56 -3.92
N GLY A 277 21.95 12.06 -2.72
CA GLY A 277 21.78 10.65 -2.38
C GLY A 277 23.08 9.87 -2.59
N GLN A 278 23.08 8.63 -2.14
CA GLN A 278 24.23 7.73 -2.27
C GLN A 278 23.79 6.28 -2.36
N LYS A 279 24.67 5.45 -2.91
CA LYS A 279 24.49 4.01 -2.92
C LYS A 279 24.95 3.45 -1.58
N ILE A 280 24.04 2.80 -0.87
CA ILE A 280 24.37 2.07 0.34
C ILE A 280 24.66 0.61 -0.05
N TYR A 281 25.82 0.11 0.35
CA TYR A 281 26.09 -1.32 0.32
C TYR A 281 25.67 -1.85 1.68
N ALA A 282 24.52 -2.52 1.74
CA ALA A 282 24.00 -3.06 2.98
C ALA A 282 25.01 -4.06 3.57
N SER A 283 25.70 -3.65 4.63
CA SER A 283 26.53 -4.51 5.48
C SER A 283 25.74 -5.12 6.64
N HIS A 284 24.48 -4.72 6.81
CA HIS A 284 23.65 -5.03 7.98
C HIS A 284 22.60 -6.10 7.71
N THR A 285 22.33 -6.89 8.75
CA THR A 285 21.25 -7.87 8.84
C THR A 285 19.85 -7.23 8.93
N TYR A 286 19.74 -5.90 9.08
CA TYR A 286 18.47 -5.19 9.28
C TYR A 286 18.02 -4.41 8.05
N ALA A 287 16.76 -4.60 7.66
CA ALA A 287 16.11 -3.83 6.60
C ALA A 287 15.76 -2.41 7.07
N LEU A 288 15.98 -1.41 6.21
CA LEU A 288 15.58 -0.02 6.46
C LEU A 288 14.08 0.18 6.14
N ASP A 289 13.25 0.00 7.16
CA ASP A 289 11.79 0.13 7.08
C ASP A 289 11.29 1.51 7.56
N SER A 290 11.96 2.59 7.14
CA SER A 290 11.48 3.96 7.38
C SER A 290 11.56 4.78 6.10
N SER A 291 10.40 5.22 5.60
CA SER A 291 10.36 6.00 4.36
C SER A 291 11.16 7.29 4.46
N TYR A 292 11.12 7.98 5.60
CA TYR A 292 11.84 9.24 5.78
C TYR A 292 13.35 9.06 5.75
N VAL A 293 13.86 8.07 6.49
CA VAL A 293 15.30 7.76 6.50
C VAL A 293 15.74 7.25 5.12
N THR A 294 14.94 6.38 4.49
CA THR A 294 15.21 5.90 3.13
C THR A 294 15.31 7.04 2.13
N LEU A 295 14.37 8.00 2.17
CA LEU A 295 14.40 9.15 1.26
C LEU A 295 15.60 10.06 1.53
N LEU A 296 15.98 10.26 2.79
CA LEU A 296 17.12 11.09 3.15
C LEU A 296 18.44 10.47 2.68
N ILE A 297 18.66 9.18 2.97
CA ILE A 297 19.95 8.54 2.69
C ILE A 297 20.08 8.16 1.21
N TYR A 298 19.09 7.48 0.63
CA TYR A 298 19.15 7.09 -0.78
C TYR A 298 18.78 8.25 -1.72
N GLY A 299 17.80 9.07 -1.35
CA GLY A 299 17.31 10.17 -2.18
C GLY A 299 18.08 11.49 -2.06
N GLY A 300 18.84 11.66 -0.97
CA GLY A 300 19.61 12.86 -0.69
C GLY A 300 18.80 14.00 -0.06
N LEU A 301 19.54 14.93 0.55
CA LEU A 301 18.96 16.07 1.26
C LEU A 301 18.08 16.95 0.35
N LEU A 302 18.49 17.17 -0.91
CA LEU A 302 17.75 18.04 -1.82
C LEU A 302 16.36 17.48 -2.13
N LEU A 303 16.26 16.21 -2.52
CA LEU A 303 14.99 15.56 -2.80
C LEU A 303 14.13 15.45 -1.53
N PHE A 304 14.76 15.11 -0.41
CA PHE A 304 14.10 15.03 0.89
C PHE A 304 13.41 16.34 1.29
N VAL A 305 14.12 17.48 1.21
CA VAL A 305 13.57 18.80 1.52
C VAL A 305 12.43 19.17 0.59
N LEU A 306 12.57 18.91 -0.72
CA LEU A 306 11.52 19.18 -1.71
C LEU A 306 10.24 18.38 -1.43
N VAL A 307 10.37 17.09 -1.12
CA VAL A 307 9.23 16.25 -0.75
C VAL A 307 8.58 16.75 0.54
N CYS A 308 9.38 17.08 1.57
CA CYS A 308 8.87 17.64 2.82
C CYS A 308 8.10 18.95 2.62
N ALA A 309 8.65 19.86 1.82
CA ALA A 309 7.99 21.10 1.44
C ALA A 309 6.68 20.83 0.68
N GLY A 310 6.68 19.85 -0.22
CA GLY A 310 5.49 19.41 -0.96
C GLY A 310 4.37 18.91 -0.04
N TYR A 311 4.68 18.06 0.95
CA TYR A 311 3.71 17.58 1.94
C TYR A 311 3.18 18.71 2.83
N LEU A 312 4.07 19.54 3.40
CA LEU A 312 3.68 20.69 4.23
C LEU A 312 2.75 21.65 3.48
N TYR A 313 3.11 21.97 2.23
CA TYR A 313 2.31 22.81 1.36
C TYR A 313 0.93 22.18 1.07
N SER A 314 0.90 20.89 0.74
CA SER A 314 -0.32 20.17 0.40
C SER A 314 -1.28 20.04 1.58
N ILE A 315 -0.77 19.78 2.79
CA ILE A 315 -1.59 19.77 4.02
C ILE A 315 -2.19 21.17 4.25
N ARG A 316 -1.38 22.23 4.10
CA ARG A 316 -1.86 23.61 4.26
C ARG A 316 -2.95 23.96 3.26
N GLN A 317 -2.80 23.55 2.00
CA GLN A 317 -3.82 23.80 0.98
C GLN A 317 -5.07 22.97 1.19
N ALA A 318 -4.92 21.70 1.55
CA ALA A 318 -6.06 20.85 1.87
C ALA A 318 -6.85 21.38 3.08
N LEU A 319 -6.17 21.99 4.08
CA LEU A 319 -6.82 22.71 5.18
C LEU A 319 -7.59 23.95 4.70
N LYS A 320 -7.01 24.75 3.79
CA LYS A 320 -7.68 25.94 3.23
C LYS A 320 -8.91 25.59 2.40
N GLU A 321 -8.81 24.54 1.59
CA GLU A 321 -9.91 24.05 0.74
C GLU A 321 -10.91 23.18 1.51
N ARG A 322 -10.67 22.91 2.80
CA ARG A 322 -11.47 21.99 3.63
C ARG A 322 -11.61 20.60 2.99
N ASN A 323 -10.57 20.13 2.33
CA ASN A 323 -10.56 18.85 1.64
C ASN A 323 -10.22 17.71 2.63
N GLY A 324 -11.23 17.30 3.40
CA GLY A 324 -11.09 16.25 4.42
C GLY A 324 -10.57 14.92 3.89
N LYS A 325 -10.91 14.56 2.65
CA LYS A 325 -10.40 13.34 2.00
C LYS A 325 -8.90 13.42 1.73
N ALA A 326 -8.42 14.54 1.18
CA ALA A 326 -7.01 14.77 0.97
C ALA A 326 -6.23 14.79 2.29
N LEU A 327 -6.75 15.46 3.33
CA LEU A 327 -6.14 15.49 4.66
C LEU A 327 -6.03 14.08 5.26
N SER A 328 -7.09 13.29 5.17
CA SER A 328 -7.08 11.91 5.67
C SER A 328 -5.98 11.08 5.01
N ILE A 329 -5.83 11.19 3.69
CA ILE A 329 -4.78 10.47 2.95
C ILE A 329 -3.40 11.00 3.34
N LEU A 330 -3.17 12.31 3.33
CA LEU A 330 -1.86 12.91 3.62
C LEU A 330 -1.36 12.54 5.02
N LEU A 331 -2.19 12.68 6.05
CA LEU A 331 -1.78 12.47 7.45
C LEU A 331 -1.56 10.98 7.77
N SER A 332 -2.42 10.11 7.29
CA SER A 332 -2.29 8.66 7.53
C SER A 332 -1.02 8.09 6.93
N PHE A 333 -0.72 8.50 5.68
CA PHE A 333 0.52 8.11 5.00
C PHE A 333 1.75 8.77 5.64
N SER A 334 1.61 9.97 6.23
CA SER A 334 2.70 10.61 6.98
C SER A 334 3.10 9.79 8.21
N ILE A 335 2.13 9.29 8.97
CA ILE A 335 2.40 8.41 10.12
C ILE A 335 2.96 7.06 9.64
N ALA A 336 2.39 6.49 8.57
CA ALA A 336 2.88 5.26 7.98
C ALA A 336 4.36 5.34 7.57
N GLY A 337 4.80 6.49 7.05
CA GLY A 337 6.17 6.70 6.59
C GLY A 337 7.24 6.58 7.70
N VAL A 338 6.85 6.69 8.97
CA VAL A 338 7.75 6.46 10.11
C VAL A 338 8.15 4.99 10.19
N ILE A 339 7.18 4.10 9.97
CA ILE A 339 7.25 2.69 10.34
C ILE A 339 7.22 1.74 9.14
N GLU A 340 7.00 2.25 7.93
CA GLU A 340 6.94 1.46 6.71
C GLU A 340 7.72 2.13 5.57
N PRO A 341 8.37 1.37 4.68
CA PRO A 341 9.15 1.91 3.56
C PRO A 341 8.31 2.28 2.33
N PHE A 342 7.01 1.93 2.29
CA PHE A 342 6.20 2.02 1.06
C PHE A 342 5.84 3.45 0.61
N LEU A 343 6.07 4.48 1.44
CA LEU A 343 5.73 5.86 1.07
C LEU A 343 6.56 6.29 -0.15
N PHE A 344 7.85 5.95 -0.18
CA PHE A 344 8.76 6.34 -1.26
C PHE A 344 9.33 5.17 -2.05
N ASN A 345 9.18 3.92 -1.59
CA ASN A 345 9.54 2.74 -2.38
C ASN A 345 8.55 2.54 -3.55
N PHE A 346 9.04 2.71 -4.79
CA PHE A 346 8.27 2.62 -6.05
C PHE A 346 6.80 3.02 -5.89
N SER A 347 6.57 4.31 -5.64
CA SER A 347 5.44 4.94 -4.94
C SER A 347 4.01 4.75 -5.48
N PHE A 348 3.74 3.76 -6.30
CA PHE A 348 2.37 3.46 -6.73
C PHE A 348 1.47 3.03 -5.58
N LYS A 349 2.02 2.51 -4.47
CA LYS A 349 1.25 2.29 -3.22
C LYS A 349 0.90 3.61 -2.51
N ASN A 350 1.68 4.67 -2.75
CA ASN A 350 1.52 5.95 -2.09
C ASN A 350 0.62 6.92 -2.86
N LEU A 351 -0.68 6.80 -2.63
CA LEU A 351 -1.69 7.68 -3.22
C LEU A 351 -1.60 9.13 -2.72
N SER A 352 -0.90 9.40 -1.61
CA SER A 352 -0.75 10.76 -1.10
C SER A 352 0.14 11.64 -2.01
N LEU A 353 1.07 11.05 -2.78
CA LEU A 353 1.86 11.83 -3.76
C LEU A 353 1.03 12.35 -4.93
N LEU A 354 -0.07 11.68 -5.28
CA LEU A 354 -1.01 12.20 -6.27
C LEU A 354 -1.75 13.44 -5.74
N VAL A 355 -2.05 13.48 -4.44
CA VAL A 355 -2.58 14.67 -3.77
C VAL A 355 -1.54 15.80 -3.82
N VAL A 356 -0.28 15.50 -3.48
CA VAL A 356 0.82 16.46 -3.52
C VAL A 356 1.02 17.03 -4.94
N ALA A 357 1.03 16.16 -5.95
CA ALA A 357 1.14 16.56 -7.35
C ALA A 357 -0.02 17.48 -7.79
N GLY A 358 -1.25 17.15 -7.39
CA GLY A 358 -2.42 17.98 -7.68
C GLY A 358 -2.29 19.41 -7.16
N TYR A 359 -1.77 19.57 -5.94
CA TYR A 359 -1.51 20.87 -5.33
C TYR A 359 -0.28 21.58 -5.91
N LEU A 360 0.79 20.86 -6.25
CA LEU A 360 1.99 21.44 -6.85
C LEU A 360 1.68 22.14 -8.19
N PHE A 361 0.91 21.48 -9.06
CA PHE A 361 0.57 22.04 -10.36
C PHE A 361 -0.44 23.18 -10.29
N SER A 362 -1.20 23.32 -9.19
CA SER A 362 -2.10 24.46 -9.00
C SER A 362 -1.33 25.76 -8.73
N VAL A 363 -0.17 25.70 -8.06
CA VAL A 363 0.72 26.85 -7.79
C VAL A 363 1.34 27.40 -9.06
N CYS A 364 1.74 26.51 -9.95
CA CYS A 364 2.53 26.87 -11.12
C CYS A 364 1.69 27.41 -12.30
N LYS A 365 0.40 27.72 -12.08
CA LYS A 365 -0.52 28.23 -13.11
C LYS A 365 -0.30 29.71 -13.41
N GLY A 366 -0.66 30.12 -14.62
CA GLY A 366 -0.79 31.54 -15.00
C GLY A 366 0.26 32.05 -15.97
N GLY A 367 0.95 31.16 -16.69
CA GLY A 367 1.93 31.52 -17.72
C GLY A 367 1.42 31.35 -19.16
N LYS A 368 2.22 31.80 -20.15
CA LYS A 368 2.00 31.41 -21.55
C LYS A 368 2.10 29.89 -21.68
N GLN A 369 1.13 29.29 -22.36
CA GLN A 369 1.13 27.86 -22.64
C GLN A 369 2.19 27.51 -23.70
N VAL A 370 2.98 26.50 -23.38
CA VAL A 370 3.93 25.80 -24.22
C VAL A 370 3.25 24.52 -24.68
N LYS A 371 3.07 24.43 -25.99
CA LYS A 371 2.52 23.26 -26.68
C LYS A 371 3.67 22.51 -27.31
N LEU A 372 3.88 21.26 -26.88
CA LEU A 372 4.86 20.36 -27.49
C LEU A 372 4.17 19.60 -28.64
N PHE A 373 3.44 18.54 -28.31
CA PHE A 373 2.67 17.73 -29.27
C PHE A 373 1.17 17.71 -28.97
N SER A 374 0.63 18.75 -28.33
CA SER A 374 -0.78 18.77 -27.90
C SER A 374 -1.79 18.78 -29.05
N GLY A 375 -1.37 19.09 -30.28
CA GLY A 375 -2.21 18.93 -31.48
C GLY A 375 -2.68 17.49 -31.73
N TYR A 376 -1.98 16.50 -31.17
CA TYR A 376 -2.38 15.09 -31.25
C TYR A 376 -3.31 14.64 -30.13
N ASP A 377 -3.57 15.48 -29.10
CA ASP A 377 -4.41 15.15 -27.95
C ASP A 377 -5.91 15.27 -28.27
N LYS A 378 -6.38 14.37 -29.12
CA LYS A 378 -7.79 14.27 -29.49
C LYS A 378 -8.61 13.67 -28.35
N ALA A 379 -9.86 14.11 -28.25
CA ALA A 379 -10.82 13.57 -27.32
C ALA A 379 -11.52 12.35 -27.95
N VAL A 380 -11.51 11.23 -27.25
CA VAL A 380 -12.26 10.03 -27.62
C VAL A 380 -13.52 9.98 -26.76
N THR A 381 -14.66 9.85 -27.42
CA THR A 381 -15.95 9.70 -26.75
C THR A 381 -16.27 8.22 -26.62
N ILE A 382 -16.13 7.69 -25.41
CA ILE A 382 -16.46 6.30 -25.12
C ILE A 382 -17.90 6.26 -24.61
N THR A 383 -18.75 5.54 -25.34
CA THR A 383 -20.12 5.27 -24.91
C THR A 383 -20.12 3.97 -24.14
N LEU A 384 -20.11 4.04 -22.82
CA LEU A 384 -20.20 2.86 -21.98
C LEU A 384 -21.68 2.49 -21.78
N PRO A 385 -22.07 1.22 -21.96
CA PRO A 385 -23.36 0.75 -21.49
C PRO A 385 -23.38 0.93 -19.98
N VAL A 386 -24.26 1.79 -19.46
CA VAL A 386 -24.49 1.79 -18.02
C VAL A 386 -25.31 0.55 -17.75
N LEU A 387 -24.69 -0.43 -17.09
CA LEU A 387 -25.42 -1.40 -16.30
C LEU A 387 -26.25 -0.57 -15.32
N GLN A 388 -27.51 -0.32 -15.67
CA GLN A 388 -28.46 0.19 -14.70
C GLN A 388 -28.52 -0.87 -13.61
N PRO A 389 -28.43 -0.51 -12.33
CA PRO A 389 -28.71 -1.46 -11.27
C PRO A 389 -30.21 -1.78 -11.34
N GLN A 390 -30.60 -2.68 -12.24
CA GLN A 390 -31.91 -3.30 -12.22
C GLN A 390 -31.92 -4.18 -10.98
N ASN A 391 -32.55 -3.68 -9.92
CA ASN A 391 -32.64 -4.33 -8.63
C ASN A 391 -31.28 -4.73 -8.06
N GLY A 392 -30.51 -3.75 -7.57
CA GLY A 392 -29.26 -3.98 -6.85
C GLY A 392 -29.37 -4.94 -5.65
N TRP A 393 -30.57 -5.33 -5.24
CA TRP A 393 -30.85 -6.37 -4.24
C TRP A 393 -30.92 -7.81 -4.83
N LYS A 394 -31.38 -8.00 -6.07
CA LYS A 394 -31.50 -9.35 -6.69
C LYS A 394 -30.16 -9.85 -7.25
N GLU A 395 -29.36 -8.97 -7.84
CA GLU A 395 -28.00 -9.30 -8.35
C GLU A 395 -27.01 -9.52 -7.20
N SER A 396 -27.09 -8.72 -6.13
CA SER A 396 -26.31 -8.96 -4.90
C SER A 396 -26.70 -10.25 -4.20
N LYS A 397 -27.97 -10.68 -4.25
CA LYS A 397 -28.37 -12.02 -3.80
C LYS A 397 -27.70 -13.13 -4.61
N LYS A 398 -27.54 -13.01 -5.93
CA LYS A 398 -26.84 -14.02 -6.74
C LYS A 398 -25.35 -14.09 -6.40
N VAL A 399 -24.69 -12.94 -6.26
CA VAL A 399 -23.30 -12.88 -5.82
C VAL A 399 -23.14 -13.43 -4.40
N LEU A 400 -24.06 -13.08 -3.49
CA LEU A 400 -24.08 -13.59 -2.12
C LEU A 400 -24.38 -15.10 -2.07
N CYS A 401 -25.28 -15.61 -2.90
CA CYS A 401 -25.61 -17.03 -3.00
C CYS A 401 -24.47 -17.84 -3.61
N ALA A 402 -23.80 -17.32 -4.65
CA ALA A 402 -22.61 -17.95 -5.23
C ALA A 402 -21.44 -17.96 -4.22
N ALA A 403 -21.27 -16.85 -3.48
CA ALA A 403 -20.28 -16.76 -2.42
C ALA A 403 -20.61 -17.68 -1.22
N LEU A 404 -21.88 -17.79 -0.83
CA LEU A 404 -22.36 -18.75 0.18
C LEU A 404 -22.16 -20.19 -0.27
N ALA A 405 -22.47 -20.52 -1.52
CA ALA A 405 -22.25 -21.85 -2.08
C ALA A 405 -20.75 -22.20 -2.11
N ALA A 406 -19.89 -21.26 -2.52
CA ALA A 406 -18.44 -21.43 -2.45
C ALA A 406 -17.93 -21.61 -1.01
N ALA A 407 -18.49 -20.84 -0.05
CA ALA A 407 -18.16 -20.97 1.36
C ALA A 407 -18.60 -22.33 1.95
N VAL A 408 -19.78 -22.84 1.57
CA VAL A 408 -20.26 -24.17 2.00
C VAL A 408 -19.40 -25.28 1.41
N ILE A 409 -19.10 -25.22 0.10
CA ILE A 409 -18.22 -26.20 -0.56
C ILE A 409 -16.85 -26.22 0.10
N ALA A 410 -16.32 -25.05 0.43
CA ALA A 410 -15.01 -24.97 1.04
C ALA A 410 -15.01 -25.31 2.54
N ALA A 411 -16.10 -25.05 3.28
CA ALA A 411 -16.27 -25.54 4.65
C ALA A 411 -16.40 -27.07 4.69
N MET A 412 -17.07 -27.66 3.69
CA MET A 412 -17.08 -29.11 3.50
C MET A 412 -15.67 -29.63 3.18
N TYR A 413 -14.92 -28.95 2.31
CA TYR A 413 -13.53 -29.29 2.01
C TYR A 413 -12.62 -29.21 3.24
N ALA A 414 -12.68 -28.12 4.00
CA ALA A 414 -11.93 -27.95 5.26
C ALA A 414 -12.31 -28.98 6.34
N GLY A 415 -13.56 -29.47 6.33
CA GLY A 415 -14.01 -30.56 7.19
C GLY A 415 -13.51 -31.95 6.75
N MET A 416 -13.15 -32.12 5.48
CA MET A 416 -12.66 -33.38 4.90
C MET A 416 -11.13 -33.49 4.89
N VAL A 417 -10.39 -32.37 4.95
CA VAL A 417 -8.92 -32.36 5.00
C VAL A 417 -8.45 -32.77 6.40
N LYS A 418 -7.64 -33.83 6.48
CA LYS A 418 -7.00 -34.26 7.73
C LYS A 418 -5.92 -33.26 8.13
N MET A 419 -5.96 -32.79 9.39
CA MET A 419 -4.96 -31.89 9.93
C MET A 419 -3.58 -32.56 9.95
N PRO A 420 -2.50 -31.81 9.67
CA PRO A 420 -1.18 -32.30 9.98
C PRO A 420 -1.01 -32.51 11.48
N GLN A 421 -0.19 -33.48 11.85
CA GLN A 421 0.22 -33.76 13.22
C GLN A 421 1.32 -32.80 13.68
N ALA A 422 2.15 -32.32 12.75
CA ALA A 422 3.22 -31.36 13.00
C ALA A 422 3.39 -30.40 11.81
N ILE A 423 3.80 -29.16 12.11
CA ILE A 423 4.25 -28.20 11.10
C ILE A 423 5.73 -27.92 11.33
N TYR A 424 6.53 -28.05 10.27
CA TYR A 424 7.95 -27.75 10.28
C TYR A 424 8.24 -26.49 9.46
N VAL A 425 8.96 -25.54 10.05
CA VAL A 425 9.35 -24.28 9.40
C VAL A 425 10.86 -24.15 9.47
N GLU A 426 11.50 -23.80 8.36
CA GLU A 426 12.94 -23.54 8.32
C GLU A 426 13.35 -22.33 9.16
N GLU A 427 14.50 -22.42 9.82
CA GLU A 427 15.05 -21.38 10.72
C GLU A 427 15.05 -19.97 10.11
N LYS A 428 15.36 -19.80 8.81
CA LYS A 428 15.34 -18.46 8.16
C LYS A 428 13.96 -17.78 8.18
N TYR A 429 12.88 -18.53 8.42
CA TYR A 429 11.51 -18.02 8.50
C TYR A 429 10.96 -18.03 9.93
N CYS A 430 11.79 -18.37 10.92
CA CYS A 430 11.46 -18.36 12.34
C CYS A 430 12.13 -17.17 13.03
N ASP A 431 11.32 -16.33 13.68
CA ASP A 431 11.78 -15.28 14.60
C ASP A 431 11.28 -15.63 16.00
N ILE A 432 11.88 -16.68 16.57
CA ILE A 432 11.54 -17.23 17.89
C ILE A 432 12.86 -17.45 18.65
N GLU A 433 13.11 -16.60 19.65
CA GLU A 433 14.37 -16.61 20.41
C GLU A 433 14.42 -17.72 21.47
N ASP A 434 13.27 -18.19 21.95
CA ASP A 434 13.17 -19.05 23.15
C ASP A 434 12.80 -20.51 22.85
N LYS A 435 12.91 -20.96 21.59
CA LYS A 435 12.53 -22.33 21.19
C LYS A 435 13.75 -23.08 20.65
N ASP A 436 13.94 -24.31 21.11
CA ASP A 436 15.04 -25.14 20.62
C ASP A 436 14.76 -25.61 19.19
N PRO A 437 15.74 -25.47 18.27
CA PRO A 437 15.59 -25.96 16.91
C PRO A 437 15.52 -27.48 16.88
N TYR A 438 14.59 -28.02 16.09
CA TYR A 438 14.51 -29.43 15.76
C TYR A 438 15.63 -29.80 14.77
N ARG A 439 16.55 -30.67 15.22
CA ARG A 439 17.71 -31.15 14.44
C ARG A 439 17.62 -32.66 14.10
N GLY A 440 16.42 -33.24 14.11
CA GLY A 440 16.17 -34.66 13.85
C GLY A 440 15.80 -34.98 12.41
N LYS A 441 15.84 -36.27 12.02
CA LYS A 441 15.17 -36.75 10.81
C LYS A 441 13.68 -36.84 11.09
N VAL A 442 12.86 -36.20 10.25
CA VAL A 442 11.39 -36.29 10.33
C VAL A 442 10.99 -37.77 10.22
N GLU A 443 10.18 -38.25 11.15
CA GLU A 443 9.78 -39.65 11.22
C GLU A 443 8.93 -40.05 10.01
N GLU A 444 9.27 -41.18 9.37
CA GLU A 444 8.50 -41.73 8.25
C GLU A 444 7.08 -42.11 8.73
N GLY A 445 6.07 -41.38 8.26
CA GLY A 445 4.65 -41.63 8.55
C GLY A 445 3.90 -40.53 9.31
N GLU A 446 4.60 -39.49 9.80
CA GLU A 446 3.96 -38.31 10.38
C GLU A 446 3.25 -37.49 9.27
N ASN A 447 1.95 -37.20 9.43
CA ASN A 447 1.25 -36.28 8.51
C ASN A 447 1.76 -34.86 8.77
N ALA A 448 2.87 -34.46 8.15
CA ALA A 448 3.54 -33.20 8.43
C ALA A 448 3.47 -32.21 7.26
N VAL A 449 3.37 -30.92 7.58
CA VAL A 449 3.46 -29.82 6.58
C VAL A 449 4.80 -29.11 6.74
N PHE A 450 5.47 -28.87 5.61
CA PHE A 450 6.79 -28.24 5.56
C PHE A 450 6.72 -26.87 4.89
N TYR A 451 7.28 -25.85 5.55
CA TYR A 451 7.42 -24.51 4.99
C TYR A 451 8.89 -24.13 4.86
N GLY A 452 9.27 -23.70 3.64
CA GLY A 452 10.60 -23.18 3.34
C GLY A 452 11.65 -24.22 2.97
N VAL A 453 11.40 -25.51 3.24
CA VAL A 453 12.37 -26.60 3.12
C VAL A 453 12.89 -26.76 1.68
N THR A 454 14.21 -26.72 1.56
CA THR A 454 15.02 -27.05 0.36
C THR A 454 15.96 -28.22 0.65
N ASP A 455 16.59 -28.79 -0.38
CA ASP A 455 17.55 -29.91 -0.24
C ASP A 455 18.75 -29.59 0.67
N GLU A 456 19.03 -28.30 0.93
CA GLU A 456 20.13 -27.80 1.78
C GLU A 456 19.71 -27.49 3.23
N THR A 457 18.46 -27.75 3.62
CA THR A 457 17.92 -27.33 4.92
C THR A 457 18.54 -28.11 6.08
N GLN A 458 19.22 -27.41 7.00
CA GLN A 458 19.91 -28.03 8.14
C GLN A 458 19.14 -27.95 9.47
N VAL A 459 18.24 -26.97 9.61
CA VAL A 459 17.58 -26.64 10.89
C VAL A 459 16.11 -26.31 10.69
N LEU A 460 15.23 -26.99 11.44
CA LEU A 460 13.78 -26.81 11.39
C LEU A 460 13.24 -26.46 12.78
N TYR A 461 12.11 -25.77 12.84
CA TYR A 461 11.33 -25.58 14.05
C TYR A 461 10.03 -26.36 13.93
N ARG A 462 9.72 -27.17 14.95
CA ARG A 462 8.49 -27.97 15.03
C ARG A 462 7.41 -27.19 15.77
N PHE A 463 6.20 -27.16 15.23
CA PHE A 463 5.00 -26.58 15.84
C PHE A 463 3.92 -27.64 15.97
N ASP A 464 3.33 -27.73 17.16
CA ASP A 464 2.41 -28.79 17.55
C ASP A 464 1.12 -28.22 18.17
N GLN A 465 0.09 -29.05 18.24
CA GLN A 465 -1.18 -28.88 18.97
C GLN A 465 -1.85 -27.50 18.90
N GLU A 466 -1.42 -26.54 19.72
CA GLU A 466 -2.04 -25.22 19.84
C GLU A 466 -1.91 -24.40 18.54
N THR A 467 -0.72 -24.39 17.92
CA THR A 467 -0.51 -23.70 16.64
C THR A 467 -1.35 -24.33 15.54
N ILE A 468 -1.44 -25.66 15.51
CA ILE A 468 -2.23 -26.40 14.51
C ILE A 468 -3.73 -26.14 14.68
N LEU A 469 -4.22 -26.09 15.92
CA LEU A 469 -5.60 -25.74 16.22
C LEU A 469 -5.91 -24.29 15.81
N PHE A 470 -4.98 -23.36 16.05
CA PHE A 470 -5.13 -21.97 15.62
C PHE A 470 -5.20 -21.84 14.09
N GLU A 471 -4.34 -22.55 13.36
CA GLU A 471 -4.40 -22.61 11.89
C GLU A 471 -5.71 -23.23 11.39
N ARG A 472 -6.29 -24.23 12.08
CA ARG A 472 -7.62 -24.77 11.74
C ARG A 472 -8.72 -23.70 11.74
N VAL A 473 -8.71 -22.89 12.79
CA VAL A 473 -9.69 -21.80 12.95
C VAL A 473 -9.50 -20.79 11.83
N ARG A 474 -8.25 -20.47 11.48
CA ARG A 474 -7.92 -19.59 10.37
C ARG A 474 -8.38 -20.13 9.03
N ASP A 475 -8.09 -21.38 8.69
CA ASP A 475 -8.55 -21.99 7.44
C ASP A 475 -10.08 -21.89 7.27
N THR A 476 -10.82 -22.06 8.36
CA THR A 476 -12.28 -21.90 8.37
C THR A 476 -12.71 -20.45 8.09
N ILE A 477 -11.99 -19.46 8.64
CA ILE A 477 -12.23 -18.02 8.42
C ILE A 477 -11.80 -17.59 7.00
N ARG A 478 -10.79 -18.24 6.41
CA ARG A 478 -10.19 -17.91 5.10
C ARG A 478 -11.22 -17.93 4.00
N LEU A 479 -12.19 -18.82 4.12
CA LEU A 479 -13.28 -19.00 3.17
C LEU A 479 -14.37 -17.95 3.32
N GLY A 480 -14.70 -17.57 4.56
CA GLY A 480 -15.55 -16.42 4.84
C GLY A 480 -14.95 -15.10 4.33
N PHE A 481 -13.61 -15.00 4.27
CA PHE A 481 -12.92 -13.82 3.75
C PHE A 481 -13.18 -13.59 2.25
N CYS A 482 -13.33 -14.64 1.44
CA CYS A 482 -13.74 -14.51 0.04
C CYS A 482 -15.14 -13.87 -0.11
N VAL A 483 -16.09 -14.31 0.71
CA VAL A 483 -17.44 -13.74 0.75
C VAL A 483 -17.38 -12.28 1.18
N TYR A 484 -16.58 -11.98 2.21
CA TYR A 484 -16.31 -10.61 2.63
C TYR A 484 -15.77 -9.76 1.48
N LEU A 485 -14.74 -10.22 0.75
CA LEU A 485 -14.16 -9.47 -0.37
C LEU A 485 -15.15 -9.28 -1.52
N ALA A 486 -15.98 -10.27 -1.83
CA ALA A 486 -17.02 -10.15 -2.85
C ALA A 486 -18.10 -9.12 -2.44
N VAL A 487 -18.51 -9.11 -1.16
CA VAL A 487 -19.46 -8.13 -0.63
C VAL A 487 -18.83 -6.73 -0.56
N TYR A 488 -17.58 -6.63 -0.10
CA TYR A 488 -16.83 -5.38 0.03
C TYR A 488 -16.53 -4.75 -1.34
N GLY A 489 -16.15 -5.56 -2.33
CA GLY A 489 -16.00 -5.17 -3.74
C GLY A 489 -17.35 -4.81 -4.39
N GLY A 490 -18.41 -5.57 -4.11
CA GLY A 490 -19.77 -5.30 -4.59
C GLY A 490 -20.30 -3.94 -4.16
N ILE A 491 -20.03 -3.49 -2.93
CA ILE A 491 -20.43 -2.17 -2.41
C ILE A 491 -19.90 -1.02 -3.29
N THR A 492 -18.78 -1.22 -3.99
CA THR A 492 -18.18 -0.22 -4.89
C THR A 492 -18.78 -0.26 -6.30
N TYR A 493 -19.22 -1.43 -6.77
CA TYR A 493 -19.89 -1.60 -8.07
C TYR A 493 -21.35 -1.16 -8.03
N PHE A 494 -22.04 -1.34 -6.89
CA PHE A 494 -23.43 -0.94 -6.69
C PHE A 494 -23.57 0.51 -6.22
N LEU A 495 -22.87 1.47 -6.83
CA LEU A 495 -23.10 2.90 -6.60
C LEU A 495 -24.37 3.34 -7.37
N PRO A 496 -25.57 3.44 -6.75
CA PRO A 496 -26.64 4.22 -7.33
C PRO A 496 -26.14 5.66 -7.52
N LYS A 497 -26.49 6.21 -8.69
CA LYS A 497 -26.30 7.62 -9.04
C LYS A 497 -26.69 8.52 -7.87
N LYS A 498 -25.94 9.63 -7.74
CA LYS A 498 -26.39 10.89 -7.17
C LYS A 498 -27.86 11.11 -7.59
N LYS A 499 -28.82 11.07 -6.65
CA LYS A 499 -30.07 11.80 -6.88
C LYS A 499 -29.67 13.26 -7.02
N ARG A 500 -30.14 13.88 -8.12
CA ARG A 500 -29.84 15.27 -8.47
C ARG A 500 -30.17 16.20 -7.32
#